data_AF-A0A640KQN8-F1
#
_entry.id   AF-A0A640KQN8-F1
#
_cell.length_a   1.000
_cell.length_b   1.000
_cell.length_c   1.000
_cell.angle_alpha   90.00
_cell.angle_beta   90.00
_cell.angle_gamma   90.00
#
_symmetry.space_group_name_H-M   'P 1'
#
loop_
_entity.id
_entity.type
_entity.pdbx_description
1 polymer ?
#
loop_
_entity_poly.entity_id
_entity_poly.type
_entity_poly.pdbx_seq_one_letter_code
_entity_poly.pdbx_strand_id
1 'polypeptide(L)'
;MWLTLTHLTAFCIFILLDSHLNSFPPGASFLWHPTPSPFVPLEPRTTHAPHGGHSFTQHAFKFGRMSWWTAEQVAQLISVARLRGDVDQATRKSADLRFLDLCANGVNAGDALIHVATEASASPALRLNALLAAETLFTEKGWCEGAQFSDRSAVTKRLLYVVSIDPSFVSQRKLDAGLLRCLAKIVALEFPTTEWQEWVRQCAVKFAEGDARHCDALCAVVAESYRNYFLWSFLANDVADFLLHAQITTLPLRTAVMRLFLGLMRKRPRPAAEHEVPSSTNCMLLSAAVRQHVLAALLERVQELGLLTEALSDILVADCTASFAVASHLIADTDTALTVFNAFPFSCPSEDHGLCRERCSASRSA
;
A
#
# COMPACT_ATOMS: atom_id res chain seq x y z
N MET A 1 -22.55 -3.47 -27.21
CA MET A 1 -21.83 -2.29 -27.77
C MET A 1 -22.05 -1.03 -26.95
N TRP A 2 -23.29 -0.69 -26.55
CA TRP A 2 -23.58 0.52 -25.77
C TRP A 2 -23.16 0.47 -24.29
N LEU A 3 -23.13 -0.72 -23.67
CA LEU A 3 -22.78 -0.90 -22.25
C LEU A 3 -21.29 -0.62 -21.94
N THR A 4 -20.35 -1.00 -22.80
CA THR A 4 -18.92 -0.81 -22.54
C THR A 4 -18.49 0.65 -22.66
N LEU A 5 -19.07 1.40 -23.60
CA LEU A 5 -18.81 2.83 -23.77
C LEU A 5 -19.42 3.67 -22.63
N THR A 6 -20.62 3.30 -22.15
CA THR A 6 -21.27 3.95 -20.99
C THR A 6 -20.55 3.63 -19.68
N HIS A 7 -19.99 2.44 -19.52
CA HIS A 7 -19.13 2.13 -18.37
C HIS A 7 -17.82 2.91 -18.41
N LEU A 8 -17.20 3.11 -19.58
CA LEU A 8 -15.97 3.91 -19.70
C LEU A 8 -16.23 5.39 -19.39
N THR A 9 -17.32 5.96 -19.92
CA THR A 9 -17.70 7.36 -19.62
C THR A 9 -18.11 7.54 -18.16
N ALA A 10 -18.92 6.63 -17.59
CA ALA A 10 -19.29 6.68 -16.18
C ALA A 10 -18.07 6.51 -15.25
N PHE A 11 -17.09 5.68 -15.63
CA PHE A 11 -15.87 5.48 -14.86
C PHE A 11 -14.89 6.65 -14.99
N CYS A 12 -14.75 7.26 -16.17
CA CYS A 12 -13.99 8.50 -16.35
C CYS A 12 -14.62 9.67 -15.58
N ILE A 13 -15.95 9.76 -15.54
CA ILE A 13 -16.68 10.73 -14.69
C ILE A 13 -16.44 10.44 -13.20
N PHE A 14 -16.38 9.18 -12.79
CA PHE A 14 -16.09 8.79 -11.40
C PHE A 14 -14.65 9.14 -10.99
N ILE A 15 -13.66 8.91 -11.87
CA ILE A 15 -12.26 9.33 -11.66
C ILE A 15 -12.15 10.85 -11.57
N LEU A 16 -12.87 11.59 -12.43
CA LEU A 16 -12.93 13.05 -12.37
C LEU A 16 -13.56 13.56 -11.06
N LEU A 17 -14.63 12.92 -10.58
CA LEU A 17 -15.27 13.26 -9.31
C LEU A 17 -14.38 12.94 -8.10
N ASP A 18 -13.68 11.80 -8.10
CA ASP A 18 -12.75 11.44 -7.03
C ASP A 18 -11.50 12.35 -6.99
N SER A 19 -11.05 12.81 -8.16
CA SER A 19 -9.96 13.80 -8.29
C SER A 19 -10.38 15.19 -7.80
N HIS A 20 -11.64 15.59 -8.02
CA HIS A 20 -12.19 16.87 -7.56
C HIS A 20 -12.59 16.88 -6.07
N LEU A 21 -13.04 15.75 -5.52
CA LEU A 21 -13.43 15.66 -4.12
C LEU A 21 -12.23 15.61 -3.16
N ASN A 22 -11.06 15.17 -3.63
CA ASN A 22 -9.82 15.17 -2.85
C ASN A 22 -8.99 16.47 -3.00
N SER A 23 -9.48 17.48 -3.73
CA SER A 23 -8.76 18.74 -4.01
C SER A 23 -9.38 19.99 -3.35
N PHE A 24 -10.41 19.86 -2.51
CA PHE A 24 -10.91 20.96 -1.66
C PHE A 24 -10.66 20.69 -0.16
N PRO A 25 -10.22 21.69 0.62
CA PRO A 25 -9.90 21.50 2.04
C PRO A 25 -11.19 21.48 2.89
N PRO A 26 -11.37 20.54 3.84
CA PRO A 26 -12.28 20.76 4.94
C PRO A 26 -11.55 21.61 5.99
N GLY A 27 -11.70 22.92 5.89
CA GLY A 27 -11.10 23.88 6.81
C GLY A 27 -12.11 24.94 7.25
N ALA A 28 -13.01 24.59 8.17
CA ALA A 28 -13.61 25.51 9.13
C ALA A 28 -14.23 24.75 10.32
N SER A 29 -13.36 24.46 11.28
CA SER A 29 -13.54 24.69 12.72
C SER A 29 -14.89 24.41 13.38
N PHE A 30 -14.93 23.36 14.21
CA PHE A 30 -15.59 23.46 15.51
C PHE A 30 -14.58 23.27 16.64
N LEU A 31 -14.46 24.37 17.38
CA LEU A 31 -13.69 24.67 18.59
C LEU A 31 -13.58 23.51 19.59
N TRP A 32 -12.35 23.17 19.97
CA TRP A 32 -12.04 22.69 21.32
C TRP A 32 -10.86 23.52 21.84
N HIS A 33 -11.16 24.53 22.65
CA HIS A 33 -10.16 25.16 23.51
C HIS A 33 -9.91 24.27 24.73
N PRO A 34 -8.64 24.12 25.16
CA PRO A 34 -8.28 23.50 26.43
C PRO A 34 -8.26 24.58 27.51
N THR A 35 -8.84 24.30 28.67
CA THR A 35 -8.58 25.06 29.90
C THR A 35 -8.58 24.13 31.11
N PRO A 36 -7.88 24.54 32.19
CA PRO A 36 -7.00 23.68 32.96
C PRO A 36 -7.63 23.17 34.27
N SER A 37 -6.96 22.19 34.86
CA SER A 37 -7.15 21.75 36.24
C SER A 37 -7.27 22.90 37.24
N PRO A 38 -7.98 22.67 38.35
CA PRO A 38 -7.57 23.19 39.64
C PRO A 38 -7.15 22.05 40.57
N PHE A 39 -5.93 22.22 41.10
CA PHE A 39 -5.48 21.64 42.36
C PHE A 39 -6.49 21.92 43.49
N VAL A 40 -6.78 20.92 44.31
CA VAL A 40 -7.08 21.11 45.74
C VAL A 40 -6.32 20.04 46.54
N PRO A 41 -5.49 20.44 47.52
CA PRO A 41 -4.71 19.54 48.36
C PRO A 41 -5.52 19.11 49.60
N LEU A 42 -5.39 17.85 50.02
CA LEU A 42 -5.74 17.43 51.38
C LEU A 42 -4.65 16.51 51.93
N GLU A 43 -4.06 17.01 53.01
CA GLU A 43 -3.00 16.44 53.84
C GLU A 43 -3.53 15.34 54.80
N PRO A 44 -2.66 14.68 55.60
CA PRO A 44 -2.76 13.26 55.92
C PRO A 44 -3.44 12.95 57.26
N ARG A 45 -3.93 11.72 57.41
CA ARG A 45 -4.18 11.10 58.73
C ARG A 45 -3.71 9.65 58.76
N THR A 46 -2.66 9.45 59.56
CA THR A 46 -2.35 8.26 60.36
C THR A 46 -3.56 7.93 61.28
N THR A 47 -3.85 6.74 61.82
CA THR A 47 -3.13 5.53 62.23
C THR A 47 -4.16 4.38 62.37
N HIS A 48 -3.69 3.13 62.30
CA HIS A 48 -4.05 1.94 63.12
C HIS A 48 -4.18 0.64 62.30
N ALA A 49 -3.16 -0.22 62.47
CA ALA A 49 -3.27 -1.69 62.48
C ALA A 49 -3.73 -2.14 63.90
N PRO A 50 -4.05 -3.42 64.22
CA PRO A 50 -3.67 -4.64 63.50
C PRO A 50 -4.72 -5.81 63.47
N HIS A 51 -4.27 -6.91 62.85
CA HIS A 51 -4.67 -8.32 62.98
C HIS A 51 -5.57 -8.97 61.91
N GLY A 52 -4.94 -9.87 61.16
CA GLY A 52 -5.41 -11.26 61.05
C GLY A 52 -6.09 -11.65 59.74
N GLY A 53 -5.39 -12.45 58.91
CA GLY A 53 -6.04 -13.18 57.83
C GLY A 53 -5.11 -13.46 56.65
N HIS A 54 -4.34 -14.53 56.74
CA HIS A 54 -3.59 -15.09 55.62
C HIS A 54 -4.54 -15.42 54.45
N SER A 55 -4.44 -14.65 53.37
CA SER A 55 -4.87 -15.05 52.04
C SER A 55 -3.73 -14.66 51.09
N PHE A 56 -2.91 -15.64 50.73
CA PHE A 56 -1.84 -15.49 49.76
C PHE A 56 -2.45 -15.43 48.35
N THR A 57 -3.16 -14.35 48.04
CA THR A 57 -3.46 -14.00 46.65
C THR A 57 -2.18 -13.49 46.03
N GLN A 58 -1.68 -14.24 45.03
CA GLN A 58 -0.59 -13.85 44.15
C GLN A 58 -0.86 -12.48 43.54
N HIS A 59 -0.43 -11.42 44.21
CA HIS A 59 -0.08 -10.18 43.55
C HIS A 59 1.26 -10.43 42.85
N ALA A 60 1.17 -11.07 41.69
CA ALA A 60 2.26 -11.08 40.73
C ALA A 60 2.53 -9.63 40.33
N PHE A 61 3.61 -9.06 40.87
CA PHE A 61 4.26 -7.89 40.33
C PHE A 61 4.49 -8.13 38.82
N LYS A 62 3.70 -7.43 38.00
CA LYS A 62 3.69 -7.54 36.55
C LYS A 62 4.88 -6.75 35.97
N PHE A 63 6.10 -7.23 36.25
CA PHE A 63 7.23 -6.95 35.37
C PHE A 63 7.01 -7.78 34.11
N GLY A 64 6.82 -7.12 32.98
CA GLY A 64 6.60 -7.76 31.68
C GLY A 64 7.74 -8.74 31.38
N ARG A 65 7.48 -10.04 31.60
CA ARG A 65 8.39 -11.09 31.11
C ARG A 65 8.27 -11.10 29.60
N MET A 66 9.16 -10.36 28.97
CA MET A 66 9.57 -10.59 27.59
C MET A 66 9.79 -12.10 27.41
N SER A 67 8.89 -12.74 26.66
CA SER A 67 8.90 -14.18 26.43
C SER A 67 9.37 -14.47 25.01
N TRP A 68 10.21 -15.49 24.90
CA TRP A 68 10.68 -16.04 23.63
C TRP A 68 9.71 -17.11 23.15
N TRP A 69 9.43 -17.15 21.84
CA TRP A 69 8.40 -18.01 21.26
C TRP A 69 8.96 -18.91 20.16
N THR A 70 8.52 -20.16 20.10
CA THR A 70 8.84 -21.07 18.99
C THR A 70 7.77 -21.01 17.90
N ALA A 71 8.14 -21.30 16.64
CA ALA A 71 7.18 -21.37 15.54
C ALA A 71 6.03 -22.37 15.83
N GLU A 72 6.33 -23.50 16.47
CA GLU A 72 5.33 -24.49 16.88
C GLU A 72 4.33 -23.93 17.91
N GLN A 73 4.81 -23.21 18.93
CA GLN A 73 3.93 -22.56 19.91
C GLN A 73 3.01 -21.52 19.26
N VAL A 74 3.55 -20.73 18.33
CA VAL A 74 2.77 -19.74 17.57
C VAL A 74 1.74 -20.42 16.68
N ALA A 75 2.13 -21.48 15.97
CA ALA A 75 1.22 -22.26 15.14
C ALA A 75 0.07 -22.86 15.94
N GLN A 76 0.37 -23.43 17.12
CA GLN A 76 -0.63 -23.97 18.02
C GLN A 76 -1.58 -22.88 18.54
N LEU A 77 -1.05 -21.72 18.94
CA LEU A 77 -1.85 -20.59 19.37
C LEU A 77 -2.82 -20.14 18.28
N ILE A 78 -2.35 -19.92 17.05
CA ILE A 78 -3.20 -19.52 15.93
C ILE A 78 -4.25 -20.59 15.63
N SER A 79 -3.85 -21.87 15.64
CA SER A 79 -4.76 -22.99 15.38
C SER A 79 -5.92 -23.01 16.37
N VAL A 80 -5.64 -22.90 17.67
CA VAL A 80 -6.65 -22.90 18.74
C VAL A 80 -7.50 -21.62 18.73
N ALA A 81 -6.86 -20.48 18.50
CA ALA A 81 -7.50 -19.16 18.49
C ALA A 81 -8.45 -18.96 17.29
N ARG A 82 -8.07 -19.43 16.10
CA ARG A 82 -8.69 -19.00 14.83
C ARG A 82 -9.22 -20.11 13.94
N LEU A 83 -8.71 -21.33 14.04
CA LEU A 83 -8.96 -22.36 13.02
C LEU A 83 -9.76 -23.55 13.54
N ARG A 84 -9.55 -23.93 14.80
CA ARG A 84 -10.20 -25.10 15.40
C ARG A 84 -11.63 -24.79 15.82
N GLY A 85 -12.59 -25.49 15.22
CA GLY A 85 -14.01 -25.44 15.57
C GLY A 85 -14.37 -26.28 16.80
N ASP A 86 -13.52 -27.24 17.17
CA ASP A 86 -13.74 -28.24 18.23
C ASP A 86 -13.28 -27.80 19.62
N VAL A 87 -12.86 -26.54 19.78
CA VAL A 87 -12.38 -25.97 21.04
C VAL A 87 -13.49 -25.13 21.69
N ASP A 88 -13.62 -25.25 23.02
CA ASP A 88 -14.57 -24.47 23.80
C ASP A 88 -14.24 -22.96 23.78
N GLN A 89 -15.24 -22.13 24.07
CA GLN A 89 -15.11 -20.68 23.96
C GLN A 89 -14.10 -20.09 24.97
N ALA A 90 -13.94 -20.68 26.15
CA ALA A 90 -13.03 -20.17 27.17
C ALA A 90 -11.57 -20.41 26.75
N THR A 91 -11.27 -21.61 26.26
CA THR A 91 -9.95 -21.96 25.72
C THR A 91 -9.60 -21.10 24.51
N ARG A 92 -10.54 -20.91 23.57
CA ARG A 92 -10.34 -20.03 22.40
C ARG A 92 -10.03 -18.59 22.83
N LYS A 93 -10.81 -18.04 23.78
CA LYS A 93 -10.59 -16.68 24.31
C LYS A 93 -9.23 -16.56 25.02
N SER A 94 -8.83 -17.58 25.77
CA SER A 94 -7.51 -17.59 26.41
C SER A 94 -6.37 -17.64 25.39
N ALA A 95 -6.51 -18.41 24.32
CA ALA A 95 -5.53 -18.46 23.23
C ALA A 95 -5.44 -17.11 22.50
N ASP A 96 -6.58 -16.46 22.25
CA ASP A 96 -6.64 -15.12 21.66
C ASP A 96 -5.91 -14.07 22.50
N LEU A 97 -6.12 -14.05 23.82
CA LEU A 97 -5.43 -13.11 24.71
C LEU A 97 -3.92 -13.34 24.72
N ARG A 98 -3.48 -14.60 24.71
CA ARG A 98 -2.05 -14.95 24.59
C ARG A 98 -1.47 -14.56 23.25
N PHE A 99 -2.24 -14.69 22.17
CA PHE A 99 -1.82 -14.27 20.84
C PHE A 99 -1.66 -12.75 20.74
N LEU A 100 -2.59 -11.99 21.33
CA LEU A 100 -2.46 -10.52 21.42
C LEU A 100 -1.24 -10.11 22.25
N ASP A 101 -0.99 -10.80 23.37
CA ASP A 101 0.21 -10.57 24.20
C ASP A 101 1.50 -10.89 23.44
N LEU A 102 1.52 -11.96 22.64
CA LEU A 102 2.63 -12.29 21.75
C LEU A 102 2.90 -11.15 20.75
N CYS A 103 1.88 -10.65 20.06
CA CYS A 103 2.05 -9.58 19.08
C CYS A 103 2.50 -8.26 19.72
N ALA A 104 2.09 -8.00 20.97
CA ALA A 104 2.47 -6.78 21.67
C ALA A 104 3.87 -6.85 22.30
N ASN A 105 4.22 -7.99 22.91
CA ASN A 105 5.33 -8.08 23.88
C ASN A 105 6.36 -9.19 23.60
N GLY A 106 6.19 -10.02 22.56
CA GLY A 106 7.11 -11.12 22.24
C GLY A 106 8.44 -10.67 21.64
N VAL A 107 9.56 -11.20 22.17
CA VAL A 107 10.97 -10.82 21.82
C VAL A 107 11.49 -11.50 20.53
N ASN A 108 10.61 -12.12 19.77
CA ASN A 108 10.89 -12.72 18.46
C ASN A 108 9.59 -13.08 17.73
N ALA A 109 8.50 -12.37 18.07
CA ALA A 109 7.18 -12.69 17.54
C ALA A 109 7.18 -12.65 16.00
N GLY A 110 7.91 -11.71 15.42
CA GLY A 110 8.09 -11.58 13.98
C GLY A 110 8.81 -12.77 13.35
N ASP A 111 9.92 -13.22 13.94
CA ASP A 111 10.66 -14.39 13.44
C ASP A 111 9.78 -15.64 13.41
N ALA A 112 9.08 -15.91 14.51
CA ALA A 112 8.22 -17.08 14.63
C ALA A 112 7.01 -17.02 13.67
N LEU A 113 6.38 -15.85 13.53
CA LEU A 113 5.24 -15.68 12.61
C LEU A 113 5.65 -15.81 11.14
N ILE A 114 6.80 -15.23 10.74
CA ILE A 114 7.33 -15.41 9.39
C ILE A 114 7.71 -16.87 9.14
N HIS A 115 8.28 -17.55 10.13
CA HIS A 115 8.55 -18.98 10.01
C HIS A 115 7.27 -19.77 9.74
N VAL A 116 6.20 -19.54 10.50
CA VAL A 116 4.91 -20.24 10.28
C VAL A 116 4.30 -19.87 8.92
N ALA A 117 4.36 -18.60 8.51
CA ALA A 117 3.81 -18.15 7.23
C ALA A 117 4.51 -18.79 6.01
N THR A 118 5.81 -19.06 6.15
CA THR A 118 6.67 -19.64 5.10
C THR A 118 6.83 -21.16 5.20
N GLU A 119 6.21 -21.79 6.20
CA GLU A 119 6.31 -23.23 6.40
C GLU A 119 5.44 -23.98 5.38
N ALA A 120 6.06 -24.65 4.41
CA ALA A 120 5.34 -25.35 3.34
C ALA A 120 4.43 -26.48 3.85
N SER A 121 4.82 -27.12 4.96
CA SER A 121 4.04 -28.20 5.60
C SER A 121 2.80 -27.70 6.35
N ALA A 122 2.72 -26.39 6.65
CA ALA A 122 1.58 -25.81 7.35
C ALA A 122 0.37 -25.60 6.42
N SER A 123 -0.83 -25.69 6.98
CA SER A 123 -2.07 -25.44 6.21
C SER A 123 -2.12 -24.01 5.66
N PRO A 124 -2.75 -23.77 4.48
CA PRO A 124 -2.87 -22.45 3.88
C PRO A 124 -3.49 -21.40 4.83
N ALA A 125 -4.53 -21.81 5.58
CA ALA A 125 -5.21 -20.92 6.52
C ALA A 125 -4.31 -20.52 7.70
N LEU A 126 -3.49 -21.45 8.20
CA LEU A 126 -2.53 -21.17 9.27
C LEU A 126 -1.45 -20.18 8.80
N ARG A 127 -0.89 -20.43 7.61
CA ARG A 127 0.13 -19.56 6.99
C ARG A 127 -0.39 -18.15 6.78
N LEU A 128 -1.60 -18.01 6.23
CA LEU A 128 -2.22 -16.70 6.01
C LEU A 128 -2.48 -15.96 7.32
N ASN A 129 -2.99 -16.62 8.37
CA ASN A 129 -3.20 -15.97 9.66
C ASN A 129 -1.89 -15.52 10.31
N ALA A 130 -0.83 -16.34 10.20
CA ALA A 130 0.49 -15.96 10.69
C ALA A 130 1.04 -14.74 9.92
N LEU A 131 0.90 -14.72 8.60
CA LEU A 131 1.31 -13.60 7.75
C LEU A 131 0.58 -12.30 8.09
N LEU A 132 -0.75 -12.33 8.20
CA LEU A 132 -1.55 -11.16 8.54
C LEU A 132 -1.16 -10.55 9.89
N ALA A 133 -0.79 -11.39 10.86
CA ALA A 133 -0.27 -10.92 12.14
C ALA A 133 1.17 -10.37 12.00
N ALA A 134 2.06 -11.06 11.29
CA ALA A 134 3.42 -10.60 11.05
C ALA A 134 3.45 -9.22 10.37
N GLU A 135 2.55 -8.97 9.42
CA GLU A 135 2.43 -7.72 8.68
C GLU A 135 2.30 -6.49 9.60
N THR A 136 1.72 -6.65 10.79
CA THR A 136 1.52 -5.55 11.75
C THR A 136 2.78 -5.21 12.54
N LEU A 137 3.77 -6.10 12.57
CA LEU A 137 5.01 -5.95 13.31
C LEU A 137 6.10 -5.21 12.51
N PHE A 138 5.98 -5.17 11.17
CA PHE A 138 6.87 -4.40 10.29
C PHE A 138 6.61 -2.90 10.40
N THR A 139 7.12 -2.32 11.48
CA THR A 139 7.09 -0.90 11.81
C THR A 139 8.47 -0.46 12.26
N GLU A 140 8.74 0.84 12.33
CA GLU A 140 10.01 1.35 12.86
C GLU A 140 10.30 0.82 14.27
N LYS A 141 9.29 0.86 15.15
CA LYS A 141 9.38 0.32 16.50
C LYS A 141 9.55 -1.20 16.56
N GLY A 142 8.98 -1.95 15.63
CA GLY A 142 9.04 -3.42 15.65
C GLY A 142 10.29 -3.98 14.98
N TRP A 143 10.65 -3.43 13.82
CA TRP A 143 11.72 -3.90 12.95
C TRP A 143 13.05 -3.16 13.16
N CYS A 144 13.03 -1.83 13.28
CA CYS A 144 14.27 -1.06 13.38
C CYS A 144 14.81 -1.02 14.82
N GLU A 145 13.94 -0.69 15.77
CA GLU A 145 14.28 -0.43 17.18
C GLU A 145 13.93 -1.59 18.11
N GLY A 146 12.96 -2.42 17.72
CA GLY A 146 12.30 -3.38 18.59
C GLY A 146 12.99 -4.72 18.69
N ALA A 147 12.62 -5.45 19.74
CA ALA A 147 13.02 -6.84 19.92
C ALA A 147 12.11 -7.82 19.15
N GLN A 148 11.11 -7.36 18.39
CA GLN A 148 10.13 -8.28 17.78
C GLN A 148 10.72 -9.15 16.65
N PHE A 149 11.85 -8.72 16.09
CA PHE A 149 12.63 -9.45 15.09
C PHE A 149 14.07 -9.60 15.57
N SER A 150 14.36 -10.77 16.13
CA SER A 150 15.66 -11.12 16.69
C SER A 150 16.73 -11.38 15.62
N ASP A 151 16.35 -11.97 14.47
CA ASP A 151 17.26 -12.21 13.34
C ASP A 151 16.68 -11.66 12.03
N ARG A 152 16.82 -10.33 11.87
CA ARG A 152 16.39 -9.59 10.68
C ARG A 152 17.02 -10.13 9.39
N SER A 153 18.29 -10.53 9.43
CA SER A 153 18.98 -11.06 8.25
C SER A 153 18.36 -12.38 7.79
N ALA A 154 18.08 -13.29 8.72
CA ALA A 154 17.41 -14.56 8.40
C ALA A 154 16.00 -14.35 7.85
N VAL A 155 15.23 -13.43 8.45
CA VAL A 155 13.88 -13.08 7.96
C VAL A 155 13.93 -12.52 6.54
N THR A 156 14.81 -11.56 6.28
CA THR A 156 15.00 -10.96 4.95
C THR A 156 15.40 -12.00 3.90
N LYS A 157 16.42 -12.83 4.19
CA LYS A 157 16.88 -13.90 3.29
C LYS A 157 15.77 -14.89 2.97
N ARG A 158 14.96 -15.25 3.97
CA ARG A 158 13.84 -16.17 3.81
C ARG A 158 12.74 -15.57 2.92
N LEU A 159 12.37 -14.31 3.13
CA LEU A 159 11.38 -13.63 2.29
C LEU A 159 11.88 -13.50 0.84
N LEU A 160 13.13 -13.10 0.63
CA LEU A 160 13.75 -13.03 -0.70
C LEU A 160 13.77 -14.39 -1.39
N TYR A 161 14.10 -15.46 -0.67
CA TYR A 161 14.10 -16.82 -1.22
C TYR A 161 12.71 -17.25 -1.66
N VAL A 162 11.71 -17.08 -0.80
CA VAL A 162 10.32 -17.50 -1.07
C VAL A 162 9.75 -16.74 -2.27
N VAL A 163 9.97 -15.43 -2.34
CA VAL A 163 9.48 -14.58 -3.45
C VAL A 163 10.18 -14.92 -4.77
N SER A 164 11.49 -15.17 -4.74
CA SER A 164 12.29 -15.32 -5.95
C SER A 164 12.17 -16.73 -6.55
N ILE A 165 12.17 -17.78 -5.72
CA ILE A 165 12.53 -19.14 -6.17
C ILE A 165 11.41 -20.14 -5.94
N ASP A 166 10.59 -20.03 -4.89
CA ASP A 166 9.73 -21.14 -4.47
C ASP A 166 8.44 -21.26 -5.31
N PRO A 167 8.28 -22.31 -6.14
CA PRO A 167 7.08 -22.51 -6.96
C PRO A 167 5.87 -23.00 -6.14
N SER A 168 6.07 -23.49 -4.91
CA SER A 168 4.99 -24.07 -4.10
C SER A 168 3.99 -23.03 -3.58
N PHE A 169 4.42 -21.77 -3.53
CA PHE A 169 3.64 -20.63 -3.05
C PHE A 169 2.69 -20.07 -4.11
N VAL A 170 2.99 -20.29 -5.40
CA VAL A 170 2.27 -19.76 -6.58
C VAL A 170 0.77 -20.09 -6.59
N SER A 171 0.33 -21.10 -5.86
CA SER A 171 -1.09 -21.48 -5.73
C SER A 171 -1.90 -20.58 -4.77
N GLN A 172 -1.26 -19.75 -3.94
CA GLN A 172 -1.89 -18.95 -2.89
C GLN A 172 -1.65 -17.44 -3.06
N ARG A 173 -2.25 -16.84 -4.11
CA ARG A 173 -2.09 -15.41 -4.44
C ARG A 173 -2.15 -14.43 -3.27
N LYS A 174 -3.00 -14.67 -2.27
CA LYS A 174 -3.11 -13.81 -1.07
C LYS A 174 -1.88 -13.89 -0.16
N LEU A 175 -1.32 -15.10 0.00
CA LEU A 175 -0.11 -15.31 0.78
C LEU A 175 1.09 -14.66 0.08
N ASP A 176 1.21 -14.88 -1.24
CA ASP A 176 2.29 -14.30 -2.05
C ASP A 176 2.28 -12.78 -2.00
N ALA A 177 1.11 -12.16 -2.21
CA ALA A 177 0.95 -10.72 -2.13
C ALA A 177 1.30 -10.16 -0.73
N GLY A 178 0.92 -10.86 0.34
CA GLY A 178 1.26 -10.43 1.71
C GLY A 178 2.74 -10.61 2.04
N LEU A 179 3.40 -11.66 1.53
CA LEU A 179 4.85 -11.86 1.70
C LEU A 179 5.65 -10.79 0.94
N LEU A 180 5.25 -10.49 -0.30
CA LEU A 180 5.78 -9.37 -1.07
C LEU A 180 5.59 -8.04 -0.34
N ARG A 181 4.43 -7.85 0.30
CA ARG A 181 4.16 -6.66 1.10
C ARG A 181 5.04 -6.58 2.34
N CYS A 182 5.30 -7.68 3.04
CA CYS A 182 6.26 -7.72 4.16
C CYS A 182 7.66 -7.31 3.68
N LEU A 183 8.12 -7.87 2.56
CA LEU A 183 9.40 -7.50 1.96
C LEU A 183 9.44 -6.01 1.58
N ALA A 184 8.39 -5.49 0.95
CA ALA A 184 8.27 -4.08 0.60
C ALA A 184 8.29 -3.15 1.83
N LYS A 185 7.71 -3.57 2.97
CA LYS A 185 7.82 -2.83 4.23
C LYS A 185 9.26 -2.81 4.76
N ILE A 186 10.00 -3.92 4.67
CA ILE A 186 11.42 -3.97 5.04
C ILE A 186 12.22 -3.00 4.14
N VAL A 187 12.02 -3.08 2.82
CA VAL A 187 12.64 -2.16 1.85
C VAL A 187 12.36 -0.72 2.26
N ALA A 188 11.11 -0.35 2.52
CA ALA A 188 10.75 1.01 2.93
C ALA A 188 11.37 1.44 4.27
N LEU A 189 11.54 0.53 5.23
CA LEU A 189 12.13 0.83 6.53
C LEU A 189 13.66 0.97 6.48
N GLU A 190 14.33 0.24 5.60
CA GLU A 190 15.79 0.19 5.51
C GLU A 190 16.36 1.03 4.35
N PHE A 191 15.53 1.56 3.46
CA PHE A 191 16.00 2.47 2.41
C PHE A 191 16.58 3.75 3.03
N PRO A 192 17.75 4.26 2.59
CA PRO A 192 18.40 4.02 1.29
C PRO A 192 19.66 3.15 1.32
N THR A 193 19.68 2.00 2.01
CA THR A 193 20.85 1.10 1.94
C THR A 193 21.16 0.67 0.50
N THR A 194 22.45 0.44 0.22
CA THR A 194 22.92 0.06 -1.12
C THR A 194 22.31 -1.24 -1.61
N GLU A 195 22.11 -2.22 -0.71
CA GLU A 195 21.45 -3.49 -1.00
C GLU A 195 20.03 -3.30 -1.54
N TRP A 196 19.21 -2.48 -0.86
CA TRP A 196 17.83 -2.26 -1.29
C TRP A 196 17.72 -1.40 -2.54
N GLN A 197 18.60 -0.41 -2.72
CA GLN A 197 18.67 0.33 -3.98
C GLN A 197 18.94 -0.62 -5.16
N GLU A 198 19.94 -1.48 -5.03
CA GLU A 198 20.33 -2.40 -6.10
C GLU A 198 19.23 -3.44 -6.37
N TRP A 199 18.62 -3.99 -5.33
CA TRP A 199 17.51 -4.92 -5.49
C TRP A 199 16.30 -4.28 -6.19
N VAL A 200 15.94 -3.03 -5.86
CA VAL A 200 14.85 -2.32 -6.55
C VAL A 200 15.21 -2.04 -8.02
N ARG A 201 16.46 -1.67 -8.33
CA ARG A 201 16.92 -1.51 -9.74
C ARG A 201 16.80 -2.82 -10.50
N GLN A 202 17.25 -3.93 -9.91
CA GLN A 202 17.13 -5.26 -10.53
C GLN A 202 15.67 -5.63 -10.78
N CYS A 203 14.76 -5.32 -9.85
CA CYS A 203 13.33 -5.52 -10.07
C CYS A 203 12.81 -4.71 -11.26
N ALA A 204 13.22 -3.45 -11.41
CA ALA A 204 12.83 -2.62 -12.55
C ALA A 204 13.35 -3.17 -13.88
N VAL A 205 14.60 -3.63 -13.93
CA VAL A 205 15.19 -4.26 -15.13
C VAL A 205 14.43 -5.53 -15.51
N LYS A 206 14.20 -6.44 -14.55
CA LYS A 206 13.45 -7.68 -14.79
C LYS A 206 12.00 -7.44 -15.16
N PHE A 207 11.37 -6.44 -14.56
CA PHE A 207 10.05 -6.00 -14.97
C PHE A 207 10.02 -5.52 -16.43
N ALA A 208 10.99 -4.72 -16.87
CA ALA A 208 11.09 -4.27 -18.26
C ALA A 208 11.35 -5.45 -19.23
N GLU A 209 12.03 -6.51 -18.79
CA GLU A 209 12.20 -7.77 -19.53
C GLU A 209 10.92 -8.63 -19.60
N GLY A 210 9.85 -8.25 -18.90
CA GLY A 210 8.57 -8.96 -18.91
C GLY A 210 8.33 -9.90 -17.72
N ASP A 211 9.16 -9.84 -16.67
CA ASP A 211 9.01 -10.69 -15.50
C ASP A 211 7.86 -10.21 -14.59
N ALA A 212 6.78 -11.00 -14.55
CA ALA A 212 5.60 -10.73 -13.73
C ALA A 212 5.88 -10.73 -12.22
N ARG A 213 6.82 -11.55 -11.73
CA ARG A 213 7.14 -11.59 -10.29
C ARG A 213 7.85 -10.33 -9.84
N HIS A 214 8.79 -9.85 -10.65
CA HIS A 214 9.49 -8.60 -10.38
C HIS A 214 8.56 -7.38 -10.57
N CYS A 215 7.56 -7.48 -11.46
CA CYS A 215 6.46 -6.52 -11.52
C CYS A 215 5.67 -6.47 -10.21
N ASP A 216 5.25 -7.62 -9.68
CA ASP A 216 4.49 -7.70 -8.43
C ASP A 216 5.30 -7.19 -7.23
N ALA A 217 6.60 -7.50 -7.19
CA ALA A 217 7.53 -6.97 -6.20
C ALA A 217 7.65 -5.44 -6.27
N LEU A 218 7.84 -4.89 -7.47
CA LEU A 218 7.93 -3.45 -7.67
C LEU A 218 6.60 -2.76 -7.31
N CYS A 219 5.45 -3.35 -7.66
CA CYS A 219 4.14 -2.87 -7.24
C CYS A 219 3.99 -2.84 -5.71
N ALA A 220 4.45 -3.88 -5.01
CA ALA A 220 4.43 -3.92 -3.55
C ALA A 220 5.31 -2.83 -2.94
N VAL A 221 6.50 -2.59 -3.49
CA VAL A 221 7.41 -1.52 -3.07
C VAL A 221 6.77 -0.14 -3.27
N VAL A 222 6.16 0.12 -4.43
CA VAL A 222 5.39 1.36 -4.68
C VAL A 222 4.24 1.53 -3.68
N ALA A 223 3.55 0.44 -3.33
CA ALA A 223 2.44 0.49 -2.37
C ALA A 223 2.88 0.92 -0.96
N GLU A 224 4.13 0.62 -0.56
CA GLU A 224 4.69 0.96 0.75
C GLU A 224 5.65 2.17 0.71
N SER A 225 5.90 2.77 -0.47
CA SER A 225 6.85 3.89 -0.62
C SER A 225 6.44 5.15 0.14
N TYR A 226 5.16 5.33 0.45
CA TYR A 226 4.67 6.49 1.22
C TYR A 226 5.30 6.59 2.63
N ARG A 227 5.84 5.48 3.14
CA ARG A 227 6.50 5.40 4.45
C ARG A 227 7.89 6.05 4.47
N ASN A 228 8.54 6.15 3.30
CA ASN A 228 9.92 6.62 3.20
C ASN A 228 10.08 7.52 1.98
N TYR A 229 10.35 8.80 2.24
CA TYR A 229 10.50 9.80 1.18
C TYR A 229 11.68 9.50 0.25
N PHE A 230 12.80 9.00 0.77
CA PHE A 230 13.96 8.63 -0.06
C PHE A 230 13.60 7.50 -1.03
N LEU A 231 12.87 6.48 -0.55
CA LEU A 231 12.39 5.40 -1.43
C LEU A 231 11.43 5.94 -2.48
N TRP A 232 10.43 6.73 -2.10
CA TRP A 232 9.51 7.33 -3.07
C TRP A 232 10.25 8.20 -4.09
N SER A 233 11.19 9.03 -3.65
CA SER A 233 12.00 9.90 -4.52
C SER A 233 12.85 9.08 -5.48
N PHE A 234 13.48 8.00 -5.02
CA PHE A 234 14.23 7.09 -5.88
C PHE A 234 13.35 6.41 -6.94
N LEU A 235 12.16 5.95 -6.55
CA LEU A 235 11.20 5.36 -7.48
C LEU A 235 10.69 6.38 -8.51
N ALA A 236 10.38 7.60 -8.06
CA ALA A 236 9.82 8.66 -8.89
C ALA A 236 10.87 9.34 -9.78
N ASN A 237 12.16 9.19 -9.50
CA ASN A 237 13.24 9.72 -10.33
C ASN A 237 13.93 8.62 -11.11
N ASP A 238 14.76 7.82 -10.46
CA ASP A 238 15.61 6.81 -11.09
C ASP A 238 14.81 5.71 -11.79
N VAL A 239 13.83 5.11 -11.10
CA VAL A 239 13.05 4.00 -11.68
C VAL A 239 12.09 4.51 -12.75
N ALA A 240 11.43 5.66 -12.53
CA ALA A 240 10.57 6.26 -13.53
C ALA A 240 11.34 6.65 -14.80
N ASP A 241 12.53 7.23 -14.65
CA ASP A 241 13.42 7.56 -15.77
C ASP A 241 13.83 6.31 -16.55
N PHE A 242 14.29 5.27 -15.85
CA PHE A 242 14.65 4.00 -16.47
C PHE A 242 13.49 3.39 -17.27
N LEU A 243 12.29 3.30 -16.68
CA LEU A 243 11.13 2.70 -17.33
C LEU A 243 10.65 3.51 -18.53
N LEU A 244 10.80 4.83 -18.51
CA LEU A 244 10.53 5.69 -19.66
C LEU A 244 11.46 5.36 -20.84
N HIS A 245 12.73 5.11 -20.56
CA HIS A 245 13.76 4.82 -21.57
C HIS A 245 13.85 3.34 -21.96
N ALA A 246 13.18 2.43 -21.24
CA ALA A 246 13.19 1.00 -21.51
C ALA A 246 12.41 0.57 -22.78
N GLN A 247 11.82 1.52 -23.52
CA GLN A 247 11.11 1.28 -24.79
C GLN A 247 10.05 0.15 -24.70
N ILE A 248 9.26 0.16 -23.62
CA ILE A 248 8.24 -0.87 -23.38
C ILE A 248 7.11 -0.73 -24.41
N THR A 249 7.06 -1.64 -25.38
CA THR A 249 6.10 -1.60 -26.49
C THR A 249 4.85 -2.45 -26.26
N THR A 250 4.94 -3.50 -25.44
CA THR A 250 3.79 -4.41 -25.22
C THR A 250 2.73 -3.78 -24.34
N LEU A 251 1.46 -3.92 -24.72
CA LEU A 251 0.33 -3.34 -23.97
C LEU A 251 0.29 -3.77 -22.50
N PRO A 252 0.45 -5.06 -22.12
CA PRO A 252 0.38 -5.46 -20.72
C PRO A 252 1.44 -4.79 -19.84
N LEU A 253 2.68 -4.67 -20.34
CA LEU A 253 3.75 -4.02 -19.60
C LEU A 253 3.55 -2.50 -19.54
N ARG A 254 3.12 -1.86 -20.63
CA ARG A 254 2.77 -0.44 -20.64
C ARG A 254 1.70 -0.13 -19.59
N THR A 255 0.64 -0.93 -19.55
CA THR A 255 -0.42 -0.78 -18.55
C THR A 255 0.12 -0.92 -17.13
N ALA A 256 1.03 -1.86 -16.90
CA ALA A 256 1.68 -2.03 -15.59
C ALA A 256 2.54 -0.81 -15.21
N VAL A 257 3.33 -0.26 -16.14
CA VAL A 257 4.10 0.98 -15.95
C VAL A 257 3.18 2.14 -15.57
N MET A 258 2.09 2.34 -16.31
CA MET A 258 1.14 3.43 -16.01
C MET A 258 0.48 3.26 -14.64
N ARG A 259 0.17 2.03 -14.23
CA ARG A 259 -0.34 1.75 -12.89
C ARG A 259 0.71 2.01 -11.79
N LEU A 260 1.98 1.67 -12.03
CA LEU A 260 3.09 1.99 -11.13
C LEU A 260 3.23 3.50 -10.96
N PHE A 261 3.24 4.25 -12.06
CA PHE A 261 3.32 5.72 -12.07
C PHE A 261 2.14 6.34 -11.32
N LEU A 262 0.92 5.90 -11.61
CA LEU A 262 -0.27 6.36 -10.89
C LEU A 262 -0.20 6.03 -9.38
N GLY A 263 0.31 4.85 -9.03
CA GLY A 263 0.54 4.44 -7.64
C GLY A 263 1.50 5.40 -6.94
N LEU A 264 2.63 5.72 -7.55
CA LEU A 264 3.61 6.67 -7.04
C LEU A 264 3.04 8.09 -6.91
N MET A 265 2.28 8.57 -7.89
CA MET A 265 1.63 9.88 -7.84
C MET A 265 0.64 9.98 -6.68
N ARG A 266 -0.18 8.95 -6.47
CA ARG A 266 -1.17 8.87 -5.37
C ARG A 266 -0.54 8.71 -3.99
N LYS A 267 0.63 8.08 -3.92
CA LYS A 267 1.34 7.76 -2.67
C LYS A 267 2.45 8.74 -2.34
N ARG A 268 2.50 9.89 -3.01
CA ARG A 268 3.48 10.94 -2.75
C ARG A 268 3.45 11.37 -1.27
N PRO A 269 4.52 11.13 -0.50
CA PRO A 269 4.63 11.64 0.85
C PRO A 269 4.65 13.17 0.84
N ARG A 270 4.06 13.80 1.86
CA ARG A 270 4.24 15.24 2.06
C ARG A 270 5.69 15.49 2.48
N PRO A 271 6.42 16.42 1.85
CA PRO A 271 7.75 16.81 2.32
C PRO A 271 7.62 17.29 3.76
N ALA A 272 8.36 16.67 4.69
CA ALA A 272 8.48 17.21 6.03
C ALA A 272 9.28 18.50 5.96
N ALA A 273 8.87 19.54 6.69
CA ALA A 273 9.52 20.86 6.70
C ALA A 273 11.02 20.81 7.06
N GLU A 274 11.45 19.72 7.70
CA GLU A 274 12.83 19.51 8.16
C GLU A 274 13.75 18.86 7.11
N HIS A 275 13.21 18.37 6.00
CA HIS A 275 14.01 17.74 4.96
C HIS A 275 14.12 18.68 3.76
N GLU A 276 15.23 19.42 3.67
CA GLU A 276 15.69 20.10 2.44
C GLU A 276 16.09 19.03 1.39
N VAL A 277 15.13 18.22 0.95
CA VAL A 277 15.32 17.36 -0.22
C VAL A 277 15.02 18.19 -1.46
N PRO A 278 15.77 18.04 -2.58
CA PRO A 278 15.52 18.76 -3.82
C PRO A 278 14.03 18.89 -4.10
N SER A 279 13.62 20.16 -4.18
CA SER A 279 12.25 20.59 -4.41
C SER A 279 11.56 19.71 -5.43
N SER A 280 10.29 19.40 -5.18
CA SER A 280 9.40 18.69 -6.09
C SER A 280 9.27 19.26 -7.51
N THR A 281 9.89 20.40 -7.79
CA THR A 281 10.08 20.95 -9.14
C THR A 281 10.99 20.10 -10.03
N ASN A 282 11.84 19.21 -9.49
CA ASN A 282 12.76 18.38 -10.28
C ASN A 282 12.37 16.89 -10.30
N CYS A 283 11.12 16.54 -9.99
CA CYS A 283 10.67 15.15 -10.00
C CYS A 283 10.48 14.63 -11.43
N MET A 284 11.23 13.60 -11.83
CA MET A 284 11.13 13.01 -13.18
C MET A 284 9.72 12.53 -13.49
N LEU A 285 9.06 11.84 -12.56
CA LEU A 285 7.68 11.36 -12.71
C LEU A 285 6.67 12.47 -13.04
N LEU A 286 6.93 13.71 -12.60
CA LEU A 286 6.08 14.87 -12.83
C LEU A 286 6.63 15.81 -13.93
N SER A 287 7.70 15.39 -14.61
CA SER A 287 8.39 16.19 -15.61
C SER A 287 7.59 16.33 -16.92
N ALA A 288 8.00 17.29 -17.74
CA ALA A 288 7.49 17.45 -19.10
C ALA A 288 7.76 16.22 -19.98
N ALA A 289 8.86 15.49 -19.75
CA ALA A 289 9.21 14.30 -20.52
C ALA A 289 8.18 13.17 -20.31
N VAL A 290 7.83 12.89 -19.05
CA VAL A 290 6.79 11.90 -18.73
C VAL A 290 5.44 12.36 -19.26
N ARG A 291 5.10 13.65 -19.12
CA ARG A 291 3.87 14.21 -19.67
C ARG A 291 3.77 14.00 -21.18
N GLN A 292 4.82 14.35 -21.93
CA GLN A 292 4.86 14.18 -23.39
C GLN A 292 4.73 12.71 -23.79
N HIS A 293 5.42 11.81 -23.09
CA HIS A 293 5.34 10.38 -23.37
C HIS A 293 3.94 9.81 -23.15
N VAL A 294 3.30 10.14 -22.02
CA VAL A 294 1.93 9.68 -21.71
C VAL A 294 0.92 10.26 -22.70
N LEU A 295 1.06 11.55 -23.08
CA LEU A 295 0.19 12.18 -24.06
C LEU A 295 0.37 11.59 -25.46
N ALA A 296 1.61 11.36 -25.90
CA ALA A 296 1.89 10.72 -27.19
C ALA A 296 1.28 9.30 -27.24
N ALA A 297 1.49 8.52 -26.17
CA ALA A 297 0.88 7.20 -26.02
C ALA A 297 -0.65 7.25 -26.13
N LEU A 298 -1.30 8.21 -25.46
CA LEU A 298 -2.76 8.39 -25.55
C LEU A 298 -3.21 8.76 -26.97
N LEU A 299 -2.52 9.69 -27.64
CA LEU A 299 -2.86 10.12 -28.99
C LEU A 299 -2.71 8.97 -30.01
N GLU A 300 -1.67 8.15 -29.89
CA GLU A 300 -1.52 6.92 -30.69
C GLU A 300 -2.72 5.99 -30.48
N ARG A 301 -3.17 5.78 -29.23
CA ARG A 301 -4.33 4.92 -28.95
C ARG A 301 -5.61 5.47 -29.57
N VAL A 302 -5.83 6.78 -29.53
CA VAL A 302 -7.01 7.41 -30.16
C VAL A 302 -7.02 7.17 -31.67
N GLN A 303 -5.86 7.27 -32.31
CA GLN A 303 -5.73 6.99 -33.74
C GLN A 303 -6.01 5.51 -34.05
N GLU A 304 -5.48 4.58 -33.25
CA GLU A 304 -5.75 3.15 -33.39
C GLU A 304 -7.23 2.81 -33.16
N LEU A 305 -7.86 3.42 -32.16
CA LEU A 305 -9.30 3.26 -31.85
C LEU A 305 -10.19 3.76 -32.99
N GLY A 306 -9.81 4.86 -33.65
CA GLY A 306 -10.56 5.39 -34.80
C GLY A 306 -10.59 4.45 -36.01
N LEU A 307 -9.71 3.46 -36.05
CA LEU A 307 -9.61 2.46 -37.12
C LEU A 307 -10.31 1.13 -36.75
N LEU A 308 -10.65 0.92 -35.48
CA LEU A 308 -11.27 -0.32 -34.99
C LEU A 308 -12.80 -0.19 -34.98
N THR A 309 -13.47 -0.98 -35.81
CA THR A 309 -14.94 -1.06 -35.91
C THR A 309 -15.56 -2.16 -35.03
N GLU A 310 -14.74 -2.92 -34.30
CA GLU A 310 -15.15 -4.10 -33.51
C GLU A 310 -14.91 -3.93 -31.99
N ALA A 311 -15.38 -4.93 -31.22
CA ALA A 311 -15.24 -5.00 -29.77
C ALA A 311 -13.78 -4.81 -29.33
N LEU A 312 -13.54 -3.75 -28.55
CA LEU A 312 -12.23 -3.46 -27.98
C LEU A 312 -11.78 -4.58 -27.06
N SER A 313 -10.50 -4.95 -27.14
CA SER A 313 -9.92 -5.91 -26.21
C SER A 313 -9.85 -5.31 -24.80
N ASP A 314 -10.12 -6.12 -23.78
CA ASP A 314 -10.03 -5.70 -22.37
C ASP A 314 -8.64 -5.15 -22.01
N ILE A 315 -7.60 -5.65 -22.67
CA ILE A 315 -6.21 -5.22 -22.49
C ILE A 315 -6.02 -3.78 -22.99
N LEU A 316 -6.57 -3.43 -24.15
CA LEU A 316 -6.49 -2.07 -24.68
C LEU A 316 -7.26 -1.07 -23.81
N VAL A 317 -8.45 -1.47 -23.33
CA VAL A 317 -9.25 -0.65 -22.40
C VAL A 317 -8.49 -0.39 -21.10
N ALA A 318 -7.84 -1.42 -20.55
CA ALA A 318 -7.03 -1.29 -19.34
C ALA A 318 -5.85 -0.33 -19.53
N ASP A 319 -5.17 -0.39 -20.67
CA ASP A 319 -4.04 0.48 -21.03
C ASP A 319 -4.48 1.95 -21.16
N CYS A 320 -5.57 2.19 -21.90
CA CYS A 320 -6.16 3.51 -22.08
C CYS A 320 -6.58 4.11 -20.74
N THR A 321 -7.23 3.31 -19.88
CA THR A 321 -7.70 3.75 -18.56
C THR A 321 -6.52 4.14 -17.66
N ALA A 322 -5.46 3.34 -17.65
CA ALA A 322 -4.26 3.63 -16.86
C ALA A 322 -3.55 4.89 -17.37
N SER A 323 -3.37 5.00 -18.69
CA SER A 323 -2.72 6.15 -19.33
C SER A 323 -3.51 7.45 -19.11
N PHE A 324 -4.83 7.42 -19.24
CA PHE A 324 -5.70 8.57 -18.96
C PHE A 324 -5.60 9.01 -17.50
N ALA A 325 -5.63 8.06 -16.56
CA ALA A 325 -5.49 8.36 -15.13
C ALA A 325 -4.13 8.98 -14.79
N VAL A 326 -3.04 8.56 -15.45
CA VAL A 326 -1.74 9.22 -15.30
C VAL A 326 -1.77 10.62 -15.91
N ALA A 327 -2.29 10.77 -17.13
CA ALA A 327 -2.36 12.05 -17.82
C ALA A 327 -3.16 13.10 -17.03
N SER A 328 -4.25 12.70 -16.39
CA SER A 328 -5.07 13.59 -15.55
C SER A 328 -4.31 14.16 -14.35
N HIS A 329 -3.32 13.43 -13.81
CA HIS A 329 -2.46 13.90 -12.73
C HIS A 329 -1.29 14.76 -13.23
N LEU A 330 -1.06 14.79 -14.55
CA LEU A 330 0.02 15.53 -15.20
C LEU A 330 -0.45 16.81 -15.91
N ILE A 331 -1.76 17.12 -15.86
CA ILE A 331 -2.32 18.35 -16.42
C ILE A 331 -1.64 19.54 -15.74
N ALA A 332 -1.01 20.40 -16.55
CA ALA A 332 -0.32 21.59 -16.06
C ALA A 332 -0.80 22.88 -16.71
N ASP A 333 -1.53 22.78 -17.82
CA ASP A 333 -2.00 23.90 -18.62
C ASP A 333 -3.30 23.53 -19.37
N THR A 334 -3.94 24.54 -19.94
CA THR A 334 -5.23 24.38 -20.63
C THR A 334 -5.11 23.50 -21.89
N ASP A 335 -4.00 23.56 -22.61
CA ASP A 335 -3.82 22.82 -23.87
C ASP A 335 -3.64 21.32 -23.62
N THR A 336 -2.90 20.96 -22.57
CA THR A 336 -2.76 19.58 -22.09
C THR A 336 -4.08 19.06 -21.55
N ALA A 337 -4.84 19.87 -20.81
CA ALA A 337 -6.20 19.51 -20.38
C ALA A 337 -7.11 19.23 -21.59
N LEU A 338 -7.14 20.14 -22.58
CA LEU A 338 -7.93 19.96 -23.79
C LEU A 338 -7.53 18.69 -24.56
N THR A 339 -6.23 18.41 -24.67
CA THR A 339 -5.74 17.19 -25.33
C THR A 339 -6.22 15.93 -24.62
N VAL A 340 -6.12 15.88 -23.29
CA VAL A 340 -6.55 14.73 -22.48
C VAL A 340 -8.06 14.54 -22.55
N PHE A 341 -8.84 15.61 -22.44
CA PHE A 341 -10.30 15.54 -22.46
C PHE A 341 -10.89 15.34 -23.85
N ASN A 342 -10.19 15.78 -24.92
CA ASN A 342 -10.61 15.53 -26.30
C ASN A 342 -10.17 14.15 -26.82
N ALA A 343 -9.11 13.57 -26.25
CA ALA A 343 -8.68 12.21 -26.57
C ALA A 343 -9.75 11.15 -26.23
N PHE A 344 -10.61 11.43 -25.25
CA PHE A 344 -11.77 10.60 -24.94
C PHE A 344 -13.02 11.46 -25.02
N PRO A 345 -13.70 11.52 -26.19
CA PRO A 345 -14.97 12.21 -26.26
C PRO A 345 -15.94 11.54 -25.29
N PHE A 346 -16.30 12.29 -24.23
CA PHE A 346 -17.43 11.96 -23.37
C PHE A 346 -18.68 12.00 -24.26
N SER A 347 -18.96 10.87 -24.90
CA SER A 347 -20.19 10.67 -25.63
C SER A 347 -21.27 10.57 -24.58
N CYS A 348 -21.83 11.71 -24.17
CA CYS A 348 -23.09 11.71 -23.46
C CYS A 348 -24.08 10.99 -24.39
N PRO A 349 -24.73 9.89 -23.97
CA PRO A 349 -25.69 9.20 -24.82
C PRO A 349 -26.86 10.15 -25.04
N SER A 350 -26.84 10.88 -26.16
CA SER A 350 -27.88 11.82 -26.54
C SER A 350 -28.94 11.07 -27.34
N GLU A 351 -29.96 10.58 -26.65
CA GLU A 351 -31.33 10.56 -27.16
C GLU A 351 -32.19 11.32 -26.15
N ASP A 352 -31.94 12.64 -26.03
CA ASP A 352 -32.97 13.62 -25.65
C ASP A 352 -32.39 15.03 -25.83
N HIS A 353 -32.70 15.63 -26.98
CA HIS A 353 -32.17 16.92 -27.45
C HIS A 353 -32.64 18.16 -26.65
N GLY A 354 -33.14 18.02 -25.42
CA GLY A 354 -33.71 19.15 -24.65
C GLY A 354 -32.85 19.67 -23.49
N LEU A 355 -32.11 18.83 -22.78
CA LEU A 355 -31.65 19.15 -21.41
C LEU A 355 -30.14 19.44 -21.27
N CYS A 356 -29.30 19.04 -22.23
CA CYS A 356 -27.84 19.27 -22.14
C CYS A 356 -27.42 20.69 -22.55
N ARG A 357 -28.25 21.44 -23.28
CA ARG A 357 -27.87 22.77 -23.77
C ARG A 357 -27.85 23.83 -22.66
N GLU A 358 -28.65 23.66 -21.60
CA GLU A 358 -28.71 24.63 -20.49
C GLU A 358 -27.58 24.45 -19.46
N ARG A 359 -27.03 23.24 -19.30
CA ARG A 359 -25.93 23.01 -18.33
C ARG A 359 -24.56 23.43 -18.85
N CYS A 360 -24.32 23.43 -20.16
CA CYS A 360 -23.06 23.92 -20.74
C CYS A 360 -23.04 25.44 -20.97
N SER A 361 -24.20 26.11 -20.99
CA SER A 361 -24.25 27.58 -21.04
C SER A 361 -24.01 28.23 -19.68
N ALA A 362 -24.36 27.55 -18.57
CA ALA A 362 -24.16 28.08 -17.22
C ALA A 362 -22.69 28.12 -16.76
N SER A 363 -21.79 27.35 -17.39
CA SER A 363 -20.35 27.33 -17.07
C SER A 363 -19.50 28.26 -17.94
N ARG A 364 -20.11 29.01 -18.87
CA ARG A 364 -19.41 30.07 -19.64
C ARG A 364 -19.64 31.47 -19.09
N SER A 365 -20.36 31.62 -17.97
CA SER A 365 -20.65 32.92 -17.35
C SER A 365 -20.50 32.93 -15.82
N ALA A 366 -19.57 32.15 -15.27
CA ALA A 366 -19.14 32.23 -13.88
C ALA A 366 -17.62 32.33 -13.78
#